data_AF-A0A1F9XJU8-F1
#
_entry.id   AF-A0A1F9XJU8-F1
#
_cell.length_a   1.000
_cell.length_b   1.000
_cell.length_c   1.000
_cell.angle_alpha   90.00
_cell.angle_beta   90.00
_cell.angle_gamma   90.00
#
_symmetry.space_group_name_H-M   'P 1'
#
loop_
_entity.id
_entity.type
_entity.pdbx_description
1 polymer ?
#
loop_
_entity_poly.entity_id
_entity_poly.type
_entity_poly.pdbx_seq_one_letter_code
_entity_poly.pdbx_strand_id
1 'polypeptide(L)'
;MEQLAFIVDTSRTEPVTPFEMRQSTVVVYVAQSVIYYFASQDELRMHDLSLSKSPKPVQIDAEFYRSLGQFVKKALIPVSLLVTWLIFVMWTHLSALLYSLIALLINGILSAGLPYASLYRAAVYAQTPAVVLQGIVMFLPSPVPFFGLLLLIVVTVYLWQAVRQMKAPAPPDA
;
A
#
# COMPACT_ATOMS: atom_id res chain seq x y z
N MET A 1 28.90 18.15 3.71
CA MET A 1 27.54 17.82 4.19
C MET A 1 27.15 18.92 5.14
N GLU A 2 26.32 19.87 4.70
CA GLU A 2 25.84 20.98 5.54
C GLU A 2 24.93 20.41 6.63
N GLN A 3 25.29 20.61 7.89
CA GLN A 3 24.42 20.28 9.02
C GLN A 3 23.33 21.35 9.08
N LEU A 4 22.11 20.98 8.66
CA LEU A 4 20.92 21.80 8.90
C LEU A 4 20.67 21.87 10.40
N ALA A 5 21.05 22.97 11.05
CA ALA A 5 20.67 23.22 12.42
C ALA A 5 19.32 23.97 12.46
N PHE A 6 18.40 23.42 13.26
CA PHE A 6 17.09 23.96 13.54
C PHE A 6 17.03 24.29 15.03
N ILE A 7 16.65 25.53 15.38
CA ILE A 7 16.48 25.94 16.77
C ILE A 7 15.03 26.33 16.99
N VAL A 8 14.43 25.76 18.04
CA VAL A 8 13.12 26.15 18.56
C VAL A 8 13.34 26.81 19.90
N ASP A 9 13.20 28.13 19.93
CA ASP A 9 13.27 28.92 21.16
C ASP A 9 12.00 29.75 21.28
N THR A 10 10.98 29.12 21.85
CA THR A 10 9.66 29.72 22.07
C THR A 10 9.63 30.68 23.27
N SER A 11 10.74 30.80 24.00
CA SER A 11 10.88 31.69 25.16
C SER A 11 11.41 33.08 24.80
N ARG A 12 12.03 33.21 23.62
CA ARG A 12 12.67 34.44 23.17
C ARG A 12 11.65 35.44 22.59
N THR A 13 11.68 36.66 23.13
CA THR A 13 10.83 37.79 22.71
C THR A 13 11.55 38.80 21.81
N GLU A 14 12.87 38.72 21.73
CA GLU A 14 13.70 39.63 20.93
C GLU A 14 13.87 39.11 19.50
N PRO A 15 13.92 40.00 18.49
CA PRO A 15 14.10 39.60 17.09
C PRO A 15 15.48 38.97 16.88
N VAL A 16 15.49 37.82 16.22
CA VAL A 16 16.73 37.10 15.90
C VAL A 16 17.45 37.81 14.76
N THR A 17 18.74 38.08 14.94
CA THR A 17 19.53 38.75 13.91
C THR A 17 20.16 37.76 12.93
N PRO A 18 20.39 38.14 11.66
CA PRO A 18 21.11 37.31 10.69
C PRO A 18 22.51 36.90 11.17
N PHE A 19 23.15 37.74 11.98
CA PHE A 19 24.49 37.49 12.52
C PHE A 19 24.49 36.31 13.51
N GLU A 20 23.51 36.28 14.43
CA GLU A 20 23.35 35.19 15.40
C GLU A 20 23.04 33.86 14.71
N MET A 21 22.16 33.86 13.69
CA MET A 21 21.85 32.63 12.95
C MET A 21 23.07 32.08 12.21
N ARG A 22 23.93 32.94 11.65
CA ARG A 22 25.18 32.52 10.99
C ARG A 22 26.21 31.99 11.98
N GLN A 23 26.36 32.63 13.14
CA GLN A 23 27.30 32.20 14.17
C GLN A 23 26.92 30.80 14.71
N SER A 24 25.63 30.52 14.83
CA SER A 24 25.13 29.22 15.28
C SER A 24 24.88 28.22 14.15
N THR A 25 25.18 28.56 12.88
CA THR A 25 24.94 27.70 11.70
C THR A 25 23.48 27.25 11.57
N VAL A 26 22.53 28.10 11.97
CA VAL A 26 21.09 27.80 12.01
C VAL A 26 20.42 28.25 10.72
N VAL A 27 19.75 27.32 10.05
CA VAL A 27 19.05 27.60 8.78
C VAL A 27 17.64 28.11 9.04
N VAL A 28 16.99 27.59 10.08
CA VAL A 28 15.64 27.95 10.48
C VAL A 28 15.57 28.10 12.00
N TYR A 29 15.07 29.25 12.45
CA TYR A 29 14.87 29.60 13.85
C TYR A 29 13.40 29.89 14.10
N VAL A 30 12.78 29.17 15.02
CA VAL A 30 11.37 29.35 15.39
C VAL A 30 11.31 30.07 16.73
N ALA A 31 10.90 31.33 16.70
CA ALA A 31 10.57 32.13 17.87
C ALA A 31 9.06 32.05 18.18
N GLN A 32 8.63 32.66 19.29
CA GLN A 32 7.24 32.56 19.77
C GLN A 32 6.19 32.93 18.71
N SER A 33 6.42 33.99 17.94
CA SER A 33 5.46 34.51 16.95
C SER A 33 6.03 34.64 15.54
N VAL A 34 7.29 34.27 15.29
CA VAL A 34 7.95 34.46 13.99
C VAL A 34 8.85 33.28 13.69
N ILE A 35 8.81 32.79 12.45
CA ILE A 35 9.81 31.86 11.92
C ILE A 35 10.80 32.66 11.08
N TYR A 36 12.07 32.57 11.42
CA TYR A 36 13.18 33.13 10.66
C TYR A 36 13.84 32.01 9.85
N TYR A 37 14.02 32.21 8.55
CA TYR A 37 14.74 31.27 7.70
C TYR A 37 15.52 31.97 6.60
N PHE A 38 16.62 31.37 6.18
CA PHE A 38 17.37 31.85 5.00
C PHE A 38 16.72 31.29 3.73
N ALA A 39 16.15 32.16 2.90
CA ALA A 39 15.60 31.76 1.59
C ALA A 39 16.69 31.63 0.51
N SER A 40 17.82 32.29 0.72
CA SER A 40 19.06 32.26 -0.07
C SER A 40 20.25 32.61 0.84
N GLN A 41 21.50 32.52 0.36
CA GLN A 41 22.73 32.70 1.18
C GLN A 41 22.76 34.00 2.00
N ASP A 42 22.06 35.06 1.58
CA ASP A 42 22.03 36.35 2.27
C ASP A 42 20.64 36.92 2.57
N GLU A 43 19.55 36.22 2.22
CA GLU A 43 18.18 36.76 2.42
C GLU A 43 17.50 36.09 3.61
N LEU A 44 17.46 36.80 4.75
CA LEU A 44 16.66 36.41 5.91
C LEU A 44 15.19 36.76 5.65
N ARG A 45 14.34 35.73 5.57
CA ARG A 45 12.90 35.91 5.51
C ARG A 45 12.27 35.59 6.86
N MET A 46 11.28 36.39 7.21
CA MET A 46 10.51 36.26 8.43
C MET A 46 9.07 35.96 8.06
N HIS A 47 8.56 34.87 8.61
CA HIS A 47 7.16 34.49 8.50
C HIS A 47 6.48 34.71 9.85
N ASP A 48 5.62 35.71 9.91
CA ASP A 48 4.87 36.05 11.11
C ASP A 48 3.74 35.04 11.34
N LEU A 49 3.84 34.28 12.44
CA LEU A 49 2.88 33.28 12.86
C LEU A 49 1.63 33.91 13.49
N SER A 50 1.67 35.19 13.88
CA SER A 50 0.49 35.90 14.40
C SER A 50 -0.58 36.14 13.33
N LEU A 51 -0.19 36.11 12.05
CA LEU A 51 -1.09 36.17 10.90
C LEU A 51 -1.79 34.83 10.63
N SER A 52 -1.36 33.75 11.27
CA SER A 52 -2.02 32.45 11.20
C SER A 52 -3.35 32.53 11.95
N LYS A 53 -4.44 32.71 11.19
CA LYS A 53 -5.83 32.72 11.68
C LYS A 53 -6.28 31.32 12.12
N SER A 54 -5.50 30.60 12.93
CA SER A 54 -5.98 29.40 13.58
C SER A 54 -6.82 29.84 14.79
N PRO A 55 -8.16 29.64 14.78
CA PRO A 55 -9.04 30.13 15.84
C PRO A 55 -8.85 29.41 17.19
N LYS A 56 -7.96 28.40 17.25
CA LYS A 56 -7.55 27.71 18.47
C LYS A 56 -6.03 27.57 18.49
N PRO A 57 -5.35 27.90 19.61
CA PRO A 57 -3.95 27.57 19.77
C PRO A 57 -3.81 26.05 19.72
N VAL A 58 -3.05 25.53 18.75
CA VAL A 58 -2.75 24.11 18.69
C VAL A 58 -1.71 23.82 19.76
N GLN A 59 -2.15 23.34 20.92
CA GLN A 59 -1.27 22.87 21.97
C GLN A 59 -0.87 21.42 21.65
N ILE A 60 0.42 21.21 21.40
CA ILE A 60 0.99 19.87 21.20
C ILE A 60 1.32 19.32 22.58
N ASP A 61 0.32 18.75 23.24
CA ASP A 61 0.44 18.12 24.54
C ASP A 61 0.24 16.59 24.46
N ALA A 62 0.31 15.91 25.60
CA ALA A 62 0.08 14.48 25.66
C ALA A 62 -1.35 14.08 25.23
N GLU A 63 -2.33 14.96 25.39
CA GLU A 63 -3.73 14.72 25.00
C GLU A 63 -3.91 14.77 23.49
N PHE A 64 -3.24 15.71 22.81
CA PHE A 64 -3.14 15.78 21.36
C PHE A 64 -2.61 14.46 20.78
N TYR A 65 -1.48 13.95 21.28
CA TYR A 65 -0.94 12.67 20.80
C TYR A 65 -1.86 11.48 21.07
N ARG A 66 -2.56 11.45 22.21
CA ARG A 66 -3.55 10.40 22.52
C ARG A 66 -4.73 10.45 21.56
N SER A 67 -5.28 11.63 21.29
CA SER A 67 -6.40 11.84 20.37
C SER A 67 -6.01 11.48 18.92
N LEU A 68 -4.83 11.93 18.47
CA LEU A 68 -4.28 11.58 17.17
C LEU A 68 -4.06 10.07 17.05
N GLY A 69 -3.51 9.43 18.09
CA GLY A 69 -3.33 7.97 18.12
C GLY A 69 -4.65 7.21 18.02
N GLN A 70 -5.71 7.66 18.70
CA GLN A 70 -7.04 7.06 18.58
C GLN A 70 -7.64 7.27 17.18
N PHE A 71 -7.48 8.46 16.61
CA PHE A 71 -7.91 8.76 15.25
C PHE A 71 -7.18 7.86 14.23
N VAL A 72 -5.85 7.78 14.31
CA VAL A 72 -5.03 6.92 13.46
C VAL A 72 -5.47 5.47 13.59
N LYS A 73 -5.65 4.94 14.80
CA LYS A 73 -6.13 3.56 15.00
C LYS A 73 -7.49 3.31 14.34
N LYS A 74 -8.44 4.25 14.49
CA LYS A 74 -9.77 4.15 13.88
C LYS A 74 -9.72 4.25 12.35
N ALA A 75 -8.89 5.12 11.81
CA ALA A 75 -8.71 5.29 10.37
C ALA A 75 -7.90 4.14 9.73
N LEU A 76 -6.98 3.54 10.47
CA LEU A 76 -6.12 2.46 9.99
C LEU A 76 -6.95 1.24 9.59
N ILE A 77 -8.03 0.93 10.30
CA ILE A 77 -8.87 -0.23 10.02
C ILE A 77 -9.48 -0.17 8.61
N PRO A 78 -10.30 0.83 8.22
CA PRO A 78 -10.87 0.89 6.88
C PRO A 78 -9.81 1.07 5.79
N VAL A 79 -8.73 1.81 6.07
CA VAL A 79 -7.61 1.98 5.12
C VAL A 79 -6.91 0.64 4.88
N SER A 80 -6.61 -0.10 5.94
CA SER A 80 -5.98 -1.42 5.85
C SER A 80 -6.87 -2.40 5.09
N LEU A 81 -8.18 -2.40 5.35
CA LEU A 81 -9.13 -3.25 4.64
C LEU A 81 -9.15 -2.94 3.12
N LEU A 82 -9.18 -1.66 2.74
CA LEU A 82 -9.13 -1.26 1.34
C LEU A 82 -7.81 -1.67 0.67
N VAL A 83 -6.67 -1.41 1.33
CA VAL A 83 -5.34 -1.77 0.82
C VAL A 83 -5.20 -3.28 0.67
N THR A 84 -5.61 -4.05 1.68
CA THR A 84 -5.59 -5.52 1.64
C THR A 84 -6.49 -6.05 0.53
N TRP A 85 -7.69 -5.47 0.34
CA TRP A 85 -8.58 -5.85 -0.75
C TRP A 85 -7.96 -5.59 -2.13
N LEU A 86 -7.33 -4.44 -2.33
CA LEU A 86 -6.63 -4.12 -3.58
C LEU A 86 -5.47 -5.10 -3.86
N ILE A 87 -4.65 -5.37 -2.84
CA ILE A 87 -3.56 -6.35 -2.94
C ILE A 87 -4.13 -7.72 -3.29
N PHE A 88 -5.22 -8.14 -2.64
CA PHE A 88 -5.89 -9.42 -2.89
C PHE A 88 -6.38 -9.54 -4.34
N VAL A 89 -7.04 -8.50 -4.88
CA VAL A 89 -7.52 -8.49 -6.27
C VAL A 89 -6.35 -8.57 -7.26
N MET A 90 -5.31 -7.75 -7.06
CA MET A 90 -4.12 -7.76 -7.92
C MET A 90 -3.42 -9.13 -7.90
N TRP A 91 -3.25 -9.70 -6.70
CA TRP A 91 -2.65 -11.02 -6.52
C TRP A 91 -3.46 -12.14 -7.19
N THR A 92 -4.78 -12.09 -7.09
CA THR A 92 -5.70 -13.06 -7.71
C THR A 92 -5.56 -13.04 -9.23
N HIS A 93 -5.49 -11.85 -9.84
CA HIS A 93 -5.33 -11.72 -11.29
C HIS A 93 -3.93 -12.13 -11.75
N LEU A 94 -2.88 -11.80 -11.01
CA LEU A 94 -1.51 -12.24 -11.30
C LEU A 94 -1.41 -13.77 -11.25
N SER A 95 -2.00 -14.39 -10.22
CA SER A 95 -2.07 -15.84 -10.09
C SER A 95 -2.86 -16.48 -11.23
N ALA A 96 -3.99 -15.86 -11.63
CA ALA A 96 -4.79 -16.33 -12.78
C ALA A 96 -3.99 -16.28 -14.09
N LEU A 97 -3.17 -15.25 -14.30
CA LEU A 97 -2.28 -15.17 -15.47
C LEU A 97 -1.31 -16.35 -15.49
N LEU A 98 -0.65 -16.65 -14.37
CA LEU A 98 0.26 -17.80 -14.27
C LEU A 98 -0.47 -19.14 -14.49
N TYR A 99 -1.62 -19.32 -13.85
CA TYR A 99 -2.43 -20.53 -14.01
C TYR A 99 -3.04 -20.67 -15.40
N SER A 100 -3.25 -19.57 -16.13
CA SER A 100 -3.69 -19.62 -17.52
C SER A 100 -2.64 -20.24 -18.45
N LEU A 101 -1.35 -20.18 -18.10
CA LEU A 101 -0.28 -20.88 -18.83
C LEU A 101 -0.41 -22.39 -18.67
N ILE A 102 -0.76 -22.85 -17.46
CA ILE A 102 -1.07 -24.28 -17.20
C ILE A 102 -2.31 -24.68 -18.00
N ALA A 103 -3.36 -23.85 -17.99
CA ALA A 103 -4.57 -24.09 -18.78
C ALA A 103 -4.28 -24.15 -20.29
N LEU A 104 -3.36 -23.33 -20.79
CA LEU A 104 -2.91 -23.34 -22.18
C LEU A 104 -2.18 -24.65 -22.54
N LEU A 105 -1.28 -25.11 -21.65
CA LEU A 105 -0.62 -26.40 -21.82
C LEU A 105 -1.63 -27.55 -21.88
N ILE A 106 -2.59 -27.56 -20.95
CA ILE A 106 -3.69 -28.54 -20.92
C ILE A 106 -4.54 -28.47 -22.19
N ASN A 107 -4.89 -27.28 -22.65
CA ASN A 107 -5.65 -27.07 -23.89
C ASN A 107 -4.91 -27.64 -25.11
N GLY A 108 -3.58 -27.51 -25.16
CA GLY A 108 -2.74 -28.13 -26.19
C GLY A 108 -2.73 -29.66 -26.10
N ILE A 109 -2.53 -30.22 -24.90
CA ILE A 109 -2.53 -31.67 -24.66
C ILE A 109 -3.88 -32.30 -25.05
N LEU A 110 -4.99 -31.66 -24.67
CA LEU A 110 -6.33 -32.15 -24.95
C LEU A 110 -6.84 -31.77 -26.35
N SER A 111 -6.08 -30.98 -27.12
CA SER A 111 -6.50 -30.43 -28.42
C SER A 111 -7.90 -29.78 -28.36
N ALA A 112 -8.21 -29.11 -27.24
CA ALA A 112 -9.57 -28.63 -26.95
C ALA A 112 -9.95 -27.36 -27.74
N GLY A 113 -8.99 -26.68 -28.38
CA GLY A 113 -9.25 -25.53 -29.26
C GLY A 113 -9.86 -24.32 -28.56
N LEU A 114 -9.74 -24.22 -27.23
CA LEU A 114 -10.34 -23.11 -26.48
C LEU A 114 -9.54 -21.82 -26.66
N PRO A 115 -10.20 -20.65 -26.79
CA PRO A 115 -9.51 -19.37 -26.85
C PRO A 115 -8.94 -18.98 -25.47
N TYR A 116 -7.87 -18.17 -25.48
CA TYR A 116 -7.18 -17.76 -24.24
C TYR A 116 -8.11 -17.10 -23.21
N ALA A 117 -9.07 -16.28 -23.66
CA ALA A 117 -10.04 -15.65 -22.77
C ALA A 117 -10.86 -16.66 -21.94
N SER A 118 -11.21 -17.81 -22.53
CA SER A 118 -11.91 -18.91 -21.85
C SER A 118 -11.01 -19.62 -20.84
N LEU A 119 -9.75 -19.84 -21.19
CA LEU A 119 -8.74 -20.44 -20.31
C LEU A 119 -8.40 -19.54 -19.12
N TYR A 120 -8.29 -18.23 -19.35
CA TYR A 120 -8.08 -17.25 -18.28
C TYR A 120 -9.24 -17.22 -17.29
N ARG A 121 -10.49 -17.22 -17.78
CA ARG A 121 -11.68 -17.31 -16.92
C ARG A 121 -11.67 -18.60 -16.11
N ALA A 122 -11.35 -19.74 -16.72
CA ALA A 122 -11.21 -21.00 -16.01
C ALA A 122 -10.12 -20.93 -14.92
N ALA A 123 -8.99 -20.27 -15.19
CA ALA A 123 -7.91 -20.05 -14.22
C ALA A 123 -8.30 -19.15 -13.04
N VAL A 124 -9.18 -18.16 -13.25
CA VAL A 124 -9.77 -17.38 -12.14
C VAL A 124 -10.63 -18.28 -11.26
N TYR A 125 -11.54 -19.07 -11.85
CA TYR A 125 -12.40 -19.97 -11.09
C TYR A 125 -11.64 -21.11 -10.40
N ALA A 126 -10.54 -21.58 -10.98
CA ALA A 126 -9.71 -22.62 -10.40
C ALA A 126 -9.07 -22.23 -9.05
N GLN A 127 -9.00 -20.93 -8.76
CA GLN A 127 -8.50 -20.44 -7.47
C GLN A 127 -9.49 -20.62 -6.33
N THR A 128 -10.80 -20.72 -6.60
CA THR A 128 -11.83 -20.90 -5.58
C THR A 128 -11.55 -22.06 -4.63
N PRO A 129 -11.31 -23.31 -5.11
CA PRO A 129 -10.98 -24.40 -4.21
C PRO A 129 -9.67 -24.15 -3.44
N ALA A 130 -8.68 -23.51 -4.05
CA ALA A 130 -7.42 -23.17 -3.38
C ALA A 130 -7.63 -22.17 -2.23
N VAL A 131 -8.47 -21.16 -2.41
CA VAL A 131 -8.84 -20.19 -1.36
C VAL A 131 -9.63 -20.87 -0.25
N VAL A 132 -10.56 -21.76 -0.57
CA VAL A 132 -11.30 -22.55 0.44
C VAL A 132 -10.34 -23.41 1.27
N LEU A 133 -9.41 -24.11 0.63
CA LEU A 133 -8.39 -24.90 1.31
C LEU A 133 -7.48 -24.04 2.20
N GLN A 134 -7.06 -22.87 1.72
CA GLN A 134 -6.30 -21.91 2.54
C GLN A 134 -7.10 -21.48 3.77
N GLY A 135 -8.39 -21.19 3.60
CA GLY A 135 -9.29 -20.83 4.70
C GLY A 135 -9.41 -21.95 5.74
N ILE A 136 -9.50 -23.21 5.30
CA ILE A 136 -9.53 -24.37 6.22
C ILE A 136 -8.21 -24.48 7.00
N VAL A 137 -7.07 -24.35 6.31
CA VAL A 137 -5.74 -24.47 6.93
C VAL A 137 -5.46 -23.37 7.96
N MET A 138 -6.10 -22.20 7.86
CA MET A 138 -5.99 -21.17 8.91
C MET A 138 -6.49 -21.62 10.29
N PHE A 139 -7.32 -22.66 10.36
CA PHE A 139 -7.81 -23.24 11.62
C PHE A 139 -6.93 -24.38 12.14
N LEU A 140 -5.90 -24.79 11.40
CA LEU A 140 -5.00 -25.86 11.83
C LEU A 140 -3.91 -25.28 12.76
N PRO A 141 -3.60 -25.97 13.88
CA PRO A 141 -2.60 -25.50 14.84
C PRO A 141 -1.16 -25.65 14.35
N SER A 142 -0.93 -26.41 13.28
CA SER A 142 0.40 -26.68 12.72
C SER A 142 0.42 -26.37 11.22
N PRO A 143 1.49 -25.77 10.68
CA PRO A 143 1.61 -25.52 9.25
C PRO A 143 1.67 -26.85 8.48
N VAL A 144 0.92 -26.92 7.39
CA VAL A 144 0.95 -28.08 6.49
C VAL A 144 2.21 -28.00 5.63
N PRO A 145 3.12 -28.99 5.68
CA PRO A 145 4.32 -28.99 4.85
C PRO A 145 3.93 -29.09 3.37
N PHE A 146 4.67 -28.39 2.50
CA PHE A 146 4.44 -28.38 1.04
C PHE A 146 3.04 -27.91 0.60
N PHE A 147 2.34 -27.13 1.41
CA PHE A 147 0.97 -26.71 1.11
C PHE A 147 0.84 -25.97 -0.24
N GLY A 148 1.85 -25.17 -0.64
CA GLY A 148 1.86 -24.52 -1.96
C GLY A 148 1.82 -25.51 -3.13
N LEU A 149 2.50 -26.65 -3.02
CA LEU A 149 2.47 -27.70 -4.03
C LEU A 149 1.09 -28.38 -4.08
N LEU A 150 0.49 -28.63 -2.91
CA LEU A 150 -0.87 -29.17 -2.80
C LEU A 150 -1.88 -28.23 -3.49
N LEU A 151 -1.80 -26.93 -3.24
CA LEU A 151 -2.66 -25.94 -3.90
C LEU A 151 -2.47 -25.94 -5.42
N LEU A 152 -1.21 -26.02 -5.89
CA LEU A 152 -0.92 -26.11 -7.32
C LEU A 152 -1.54 -27.36 -7.96
N ILE A 153 -1.47 -28.50 -7.28
CA ILE A 153 -2.11 -29.74 -7.74
C ILE A 153 -3.63 -29.56 -7.83
N VAL A 154 -4.26 -29.01 -6.80
CA VAL A 154 -5.71 -28.77 -6.76
C VAL A 154 -6.15 -27.86 -7.93
N VAL A 155 -5.45 -26.75 -8.15
CA VAL A 155 -5.71 -25.83 -9.26
C VAL A 155 -5.54 -26.55 -10.61
N THR A 156 -4.48 -27.34 -10.77
CA THR A 156 -4.18 -28.05 -12.01
C THR A 156 -5.24 -29.11 -12.32
N VAL A 157 -5.68 -29.88 -11.33
CA VAL A 157 -6.76 -30.88 -11.48
C VAL A 157 -8.07 -30.19 -11.84
N TYR A 158 -8.39 -29.07 -11.20
CA TYR A 158 -9.58 -28.30 -11.54
C TYR A 158 -9.53 -27.82 -13.00
N LEU A 159 -8.40 -27.22 -13.41
CA LEU A 159 -8.21 -26.76 -14.78
C LEU A 159 -8.32 -27.89 -15.80
N TRP A 160 -7.74 -29.05 -15.51
CA TRP A 160 -7.86 -30.24 -16.35
C TRP A 160 -9.32 -30.64 -16.58
N GLN A 161 -10.10 -30.70 -15.49
CA GLN A 161 -11.53 -31.02 -15.59
C GLN A 161 -12.32 -29.94 -16.32
N ALA A 162 -12.04 -28.66 -16.05
CA ALA A 162 -12.70 -27.53 -16.70
C ALA A 162 -12.46 -27.54 -18.21
N VAL A 163 -11.20 -27.62 -18.65
CA VAL A 163 -10.85 -27.64 -20.09
C VAL A 163 -11.48 -28.84 -20.79
N ARG A 164 -11.51 -30.02 -20.15
CA ARG A 164 -12.13 -31.22 -20.73
C ARG A 164 -13.65 -31.09 -20.92
N GLN A 165 -14.33 -30.31 -20.09
CA GLN A 165 -15.79 -30.15 -20.13
C GLN A 165 -16.25 -28.94 -20.96
N MET A 166 -15.36 -27.99 -21.21
CA MET A 166 -15.66 -26.81 -22.02
C MET A 166 -15.74 -27.17 -23.51
N LYS A 167 -16.76 -26.64 -24.19
CA LYS A 167 -16.90 -26.76 -25.65
C LYS A 167 -16.21 -25.58 -26.32
N ALA A 168 -15.47 -25.83 -27.38
CA ALA A 168 -14.96 -24.77 -28.23
C ALA A 168 -16.13 -23.98 -28.83
N PRO A 169 -16.04 -22.64 -28.89
CA PRO A 169 -17.04 -21.84 -29.60
C PRO A 169 -17.07 -22.26 -31.07
N ALA A 170 -18.28 -22.31 -31.66
CA ALA A 170 -18.42 -22.53 -33.09
C ALA A 170 -17.67 -21.42 -33.85
N PRO A 171 -17.04 -21.72 -35.00
CA PRO A 171 -16.48 -20.68 -35.86
C PRO A 171 -17.57 -19.65 -36.16
N PRO A 172 -17.29 -18.33 -36.07
CA PRO A 172 -18.21 -17.35 -36.62
C PRO A 172 -18.36 -17.67 -38.12
N ASP A 173 -19.60 -17.83 -38.57
CA ASP A 173 -19.97 -18.28 -39.92
C ASP A 173 -18.99 -17.71 -40.97
N ALA A 174 -18.25 -18.62 -41.62
CA ALA A 174 -17.26 -18.30 -42.65
C ALA A 174 -17.92 -18.00 -44.00
#